data_AF-A0AAJ7EDA4-F1
#
_entry.id   AF-A0AAJ7EDA4-F1
#
_cell.length_a   1.000
_cell.length_b   1.000
_cell.length_c   1.000
_cell.angle_alpha   90.00
_cell.angle_beta   90.00
_cell.angle_gamma   90.00
#
_symmetry.space_group_name_H-M   'P 1'
#
loop_
_entity.id
_entity.type
_entity.pdbx_description
1 polymer ?
#
loop_
_entity_poly.entity_id
_entity_poly.type
_entity_poly.pdbx_seq_one_letter_code
_entity_poly.pdbx_strand_id
1 'polypeptide(L)'
;MFYYISKNYEVLIVNVERHTFYNLPNLTVLTLDENKITRLVSETFYELPSLHKLYLTSNNISVIEDGTFRHLVNLLELELDRNNINELKKECFDGLANLKRLDLRRNKLTVLKSFTFTELWNLQELLLDYNEIHALAQRTFDGLSLLKKLSLSHNKLIALISGLFEGVRGLSALDLRHNKLKRFTYDNVKPIYDNLKNQKSYIYLEGNDFDCDCHLAWMHKLRHEARSIKVRTSLENFVCKFNIDPAMNSHLTYYEKTIIDTNNIFIDEKPPDKEYKDTDDLQDDIDEEFIEEPKVIKKENERTLLQIPVELLPCPAAVKSVTDRTYTYPSQNEAKDYRNLILTSKSNKFDISLEHRYRHWCRRVSKRSLYNMGS
;
A
#
# COMPACT_ATOMS: atom_id res chain seq x y z
N MET A 1 33.26 14.36 -13.34
CA MET A 1 34.22 14.38 -12.21
C MET A 1 33.41 14.16 -10.93
N PHE A 2 33.81 13.21 -10.07
CA PHE A 2 33.14 12.98 -8.78
C PHE A 2 33.65 13.99 -7.77
N TYR A 3 32.77 14.63 -7.00
CA TYR A 3 33.17 15.53 -5.93
C TYR A 3 32.50 15.09 -4.62
N TYR A 4 33.33 14.67 -3.67
CA TYR A 4 32.93 14.21 -2.36
C TYR A 4 33.45 15.21 -1.33
N ILE A 5 32.56 15.87 -0.60
CA ILE A 5 32.92 16.86 0.43
C ILE A 5 32.60 16.29 1.80
N SER A 6 33.29 15.22 2.21
CA SER A 6 33.23 14.75 3.61
C SER A 6 34.31 13.71 3.92
N LYS A 7 35.57 14.10 4.18
CA LYS A 7 36.52 13.29 4.99
C LYS A 7 37.87 14.00 5.17
N ASN A 8 37.86 15.14 5.84
CA ASN A 8 39.03 15.54 6.63
C ASN A 8 38.53 15.80 8.06
N TYR A 9 39.11 15.06 9.00
CA TYR A 9 38.59 14.69 10.32
C TYR A 9 38.28 15.80 11.34
N GLU A 10 38.07 17.06 10.97
CA GLU A 10 37.83 18.12 11.97
C GLU A 10 36.72 19.14 11.67
N VAL A 11 36.18 19.21 10.45
CA VAL A 11 35.14 20.22 10.14
C VAL A 11 33.99 19.63 9.33
N LEU A 12 32.88 19.38 10.01
CA LEU A 12 31.60 19.04 9.38
C LEU A 12 30.96 20.29 8.80
N ILE A 13 30.41 20.20 7.59
CA ILE A 13 29.73 21.31 6.92
C ILE A 13 28.42 21.60 7.65
N VAL A 14 28.22 22.84 8.10
CA VAL A 14 27.00 23.26 8.80
C VAL A 14 26.09 24.09 7.88
N ASN A 15 26.68 24.87 6.99
CA ASN A 15 25.98 25.75 6.05
C ASN A 15 26.57 25.57 4.65
N VAL A 16 25.72 25.60 3.63
CA VAL A 16 26.13 25.65 2.23
C VAL A 16 25.56 26.92 1.62
N GLU A 17 26.42 27.87 1.29
CA GLU A 17 26.01 29.17 0.79
C GLU A 17 25.53 29.10 -0.66
N ARG A 18 24.87 30.17 -1.10
CA ARG A 18 24.42 30.31 -2.49
C ARG A 18 25.61 30.22 -3.44
N HIS A 19 25.43 29.61 -4.60
CA HIS A 19 26.45 29.52 -5.65
C HIS A 19 27.77 28.81 -5.24
N THR A 20 27.82 28.11 -4.10
CA THR A 20 29.04 27.45 -3.60
C THR A 20 29.70 26.54 -4.64
N PHE A 21 28.90 25.91 -5.51
CA PHE A 21 29.37 24.95 -6.52
C PHE A 21 29.39 25.50 -7.95
N TYR A 22 29.06 26.78 -8.17
CA TYR A 22 28.81 27.34 -9.50
C TYR A 22 29.93 27.11 -10.52
N ASN A 23 31.19 27.12 -10.09
CA ASN A 23 32.36 26.95 -10.97
C ASN A 23 32.69 25.47 -11.27
N LEU A 24 31.75 24.54 -11.09
CA LEU A 24 31.93 23.11 -11.32
C LEU A 24 31.00 22.58 -12.44
N PRO A 25 31.10 23.06 -13.69
CA PRO A 25 30.15 22.74 -14.76
C PRO A 25 30.15 21.25 -15.19
N ASN A 26 31.27 20.54 -14.95
CA ASN A 26 31.44 19.12 -15.27
C ASN A 26 31.17 18.20 -14.06
N LEU A 27 30.60 18.75 -12.98
CA LEU A 27 30.24 17.98 -11.80
C LEU A 27 29.05 17.07 -12.12
N THR A 28 29.23 15.76 -11.96
CA THR A 28 28.20 14.77 -12.29
C THR A 28 27.53 14.18 -11.07
N VAL A 29 28.27 14.08 -9.97
CA VAL A 29 27.82 13.54 -8.70
C VAL A 29 28.38 14.44 -7.59
N LEU A 30 27.50 14.92 -6.73
CA LEU A 30 27.84 15.71 -5.54
C LEU A 30 27.35 14.98 -4.30
N THR A 31 28.27 14.68 -3.40
CA THR A 31 27.96 14.06 -2.12
C THR A 31 28.30 15.00 -0.97
N LEU A 32 27.28 15.25 -0.14
CA LEU A 32 27.32 16.05 1.08
C LEU A 32 26.81 15.25 2.30
N ASP A 33 26.83 13.92 2.20
CA ASP A 33 26.35 13.01 3.24
C ASP A 33 27.11 13.18 4.56
N GLU A 34 26.44 12.82 5.65
CA GLU A 34 27.02 12.76 7.00
C GLU A 34 27.64 14.10 7.46
N ASN A 35 27.00 15.21 7.08
CA ASN A 35 27.37 16.55 7.53
C ASN A 35 26.36 17.08 8.57
N LYS A 36 26.47 18.37 8.92
CA LYS A 36 25.58 19.05 9.88
C LYS A 36 24.72 20.11 9.20
N ILE A 37 24.45 19.97 7.90
CA ILE A 37 23.70 20.94 7.12
C ILE A 37 22.29 21.05 7.71
N THR A 38 21.86 22.25 8.07
CA THR A 38 20.55 22.47 8.72
C THR A 38 19.47 22.99 7.77
N ARG A 39 19.88 23.65 6.68
CA ARG A 39 19.02 24.31 5.72
C ARG A 39 19.65 24.27 4.33
N LEU A 40 18.82 24.07 3.31
CA LEU A 40 19.20 24.30 1.92
C LEU A 40 18.58 25.62 1.47
N VAL A 41 19.42 26.55 1.03
CA VAL A 41 19.00 27.89 0.63
C VAL A 41 18.80 27.95 -0.88
N SER A 42 17.96 28.88 -1.34
CA SER A 42 17.76 29.06 -2.79
C SER A 42 19.10 29.32 -3.49
N GLU A 43 19.29 28.75 -4.68
CA GLU A 43 20.51 28.90 -5.49
C GLU A 43 21.79 28.31 -4.87
N THR A 44 21.70 27.46 -3.83
CA THR A 44 22.85 26.67 -3.36
C THR A 44 23.46 25.85 -4.50
N PHE A 45 22.62 25.24 -5.34
CA PHE A 45 23.02 24.41 -6.47
C PHE A 45 22.77 25.10 -7.82
N TYR A 46 23.18 26.37 -7.91
CA TYR A 46 22.97 27.17 -9.12
C TYR A 46 23.81 26.68 -10.31
N GLU A 47 23.16 26.51 -11.46
CA GLU A 47 23.76 26.19 -12.77
C GLU A 47 24.80 25.05 -12.73
N LEU A 48 24.37 23.86 -12.31
CA LEU A 48 25.16 22.63 -12.40
C LEU A 48 24.64 21.72 -13.52
N PRO A 49 24.91 22.05 -14.80
CA PRO A 49 24.24 21.42 -15.94
C PRO A 49 24.57 19.93 -16.09
N SER A 50 25.73 19.47 -15.60
CA SER A 50 26.12 18.07 -15.68
C SER A 50 25.70 17.24 -14.47
N LEU A 51 25.06 17.83 -13.46
CA LEU A 51 24.79 17.13 -12.19
C LEU A 51 23.61 16.17 -12.36
N HIS A 52 23.89 14.88 -12.14
CA HIS A 52 22.90 13.80 -12.24
C HIS A 52 22.50 13.24 -10.89
N LYS A 53 23.37 13.32 -9.87
CA LYS A 53 23.16 12.72 -8.56
C LYS A 53 23.55 13.69 -7.45
N LEU A 54 22.66 13.88 -6.49
CA LEU A 54 22.87 14.73 -5.32
C LEU A 54 22.52 13.95 -4.06
N TYR A 55 23.53 13.74 -3.22
CA TYR A 55 23.43 12.97 -1.97
C TYR A 55 23.60 13.92 -0.77
N LEU A 56 22.58 13.95 0.09
CA LEU A 56 22.47 14.80 1.29
C LEU A 56 22.03 13.97 2.52
N THR A 57 22.32 12.67 2.51
CA THR A 57 21.92 11.70 3.52
C THR A 57 22.55 12.00 4.89
N SER A 58 21.82 11.73 5.97
CA SER A 58 22.33 11.87 7.35
C SER A 58 22.85 13.28 7.67
N ASN A 59 22.05 14.29 7.34
CA ASN A 59 22.28 15.69 7.72
C ASN A 59 21.21 16.15 8.73
N ASN A 60 21.20 17.43 9.08
CA ASN A 60 20.21 18.04 9.97
C ASN A 60 19.19 18.90 9.22
N ILE A 61 18.97 18.67 7.92
CA ILE A 61 18.17 19.54 7.06
C ILE A 61 16.74 19.55 7.55
N SER A 62 16.24 20.72 7.93
CA SER A 62 14.86 20.93 8.38
C SER A 62 14.05 21.79 7.42
N VAL A 63 14.73 22.60 6.61
CA VAL A 63 14.12 23.55 5.67
C VAL A 63 14.80 23.43 4.31
N ILE A 64 13.98 23.32 3.26
CA ILE A 64 14.37 23.45 1.86
C ILE A 64 13.70 24.72 1.34
N GLU A 65 14.48 25.75 1.03
CA GLU A 65 13.93 26.99 0.48
C GLU A 65 13.44 26.79 -0.96
N ASP A 66 12.44 27.59 -1.35
CA ASP A 66 11.85 27.56 -2.68
C ASP A 66 12.95 27.81 -3.74
N GLY A 67 12.95 27.00 -4.80
CA GLY A 67 13.93 27.12 -5.88
C GLY A 67 15.36 26.65 -5.55
N THR A 68 15.59 25.98 -4.41
CA THR A 68 16.88 25.34 -4.08
C THR A 68 17.43 24.48 -5.23
N PHE A 69 16.55 23.73 -5.91
CA PHE A 69 16.91 22.80 -6.98
C PHE A 69 16.55 23.29 -8.39
N ARG A 70 16.11 24.54 -8.55
CA ARG A 70 15.49 25.05 -9.80
C ARG A 70 16.36 24.89 -11.04
N HIS A 71 17.68 24.96 -10.89
CA HIS A 71 18.64 24.89 -12.00
C HIS A 71 19.19 23.47 -12.25
N LEU A 72 18.73 22.46 -11.50
CA LEU A 72 19.21 21.09 -11.59
C LEU A 72 18.42 20.27 -12.62
N VAL A 73 18.32 20.78 -13.83
CA VAL A 73 17.45 20.23 -14.90
C VAL A 73 17.82 18.81 -15.33
N ASN A 74 19.06 18.39 -15.12
CA ASN A 74 19.56 17.05 -15.49
C ASN A 74 19.68 16.09 -14.30
N LEU A 75 19.20 16.50 -13.11
CA LEU A 75 19.25 15.66 -11.92
C LEU A 75 18.33 14.46 -12.08
N LEU A 76 18.86 13.27 -11.81
CA LEU A 76 18.15 11.99 -11.92
C LEU A 76 17.86 11.38 -10.55
N GLU A 77 18.71 11.66 -9.56
CA GLU A 77 18.66 11.05 -8.24
C GLU A 77 18.95 12.09 -7.15
N LEU A 78 18.03 12.18 -6.19
CA LEU A 78 18.13 13.06 -5.03
C LEU A 78 17.87 12.26 -3.76
N GLU A 79 18.86 12.21 -2.88
CA GLU A 79 18.73 11.58 -1.56
C GLU A 79 18.75 12.63 -0.45
N LEU A 80 17.67 12.66 0.31
CA LEU A 80 17.45 13.53 1.46
C LEU A 80 17.07 12.70 2.70
N ASP A 81 17.40 11.40 2.71
CA ASP A 81 17.02 10.52 3.82
C ASP A 81 17.82 10.84 5.10
N ARG A 82 17.26 10.44 6.24
CA ARG A 82 17.86 10.68 7.58
C ARG A 82 18.15 12.16 7.84
N ASN A 83 17.16 13.01 7.58
CA ASN A 83 17.18 14.43 7.86
C ASN A 83 16.03 14.82 8.83
N ASN A 84 15.80 16.11 9.04
CA ASN A 84 14.78 16.65 9.93
C ASN A 84 13.64 17.36 9.18
N ILE A 85 13.41 17.04 7.90
CA ILE A 85 12.43 17.73 7.06
C ILE A 85 11.03 17.41 7.58
N ASN A 86 10.26 18.44 7.91
CA ASN A 86 8.92 18.30 8.50
C ASN A 86 7.77 18.80 7.62
N GLU A 87 8.08 19.64 6.62
CA GLU A 87 7.13 20.18 5.64
C GLU A 87 7.77 20.19 4.25
N LEU A 88 6.97 19.87 3.24
CA LEU A 88 7.29 20.04 1.83
C LEU A 88 6.26 20.95 1.19
N LYS A 89 6.73 21.91 0.41
CA LYS A 89 5.90 22.74 -0.47
C LYS A 89 6.08 22.28 -1.90
N LYS A 90 5.14 22.67 -2.77
CA LYS A 90 5.23 22.39 -4.21
C LYS A 90 6.55 22.93 -4.78
N GLU A 91 6.92 24.14 -4.36
CA GLU A 91 8.05 24.92 -4.87
C GLU A 91 9.42 24.37 -4.44
N CYS A 92 9.46 23.43 -3.47
CA CYS A 92 10.69 22.78 -3.02
C CYS A 92 11.35 21.99 -4.15
N PHE A 93 10.57 21.43 -5.08
CA PHE A 93 11.06 20.54 -6.15
C PHE A 93 10.97 21.16 -7.56
N ASP A 94 10.75 22.47 -7.65
CA ASP A 94 10.79 23.20 -8.91
C ASP A 94 12.09 22.88 -9.68
N GLY A 95 11.98 22.67 -10.99
CA GLY A 95 13.12 22.42 -11.90
C GLY A 95 13.58 20.97 -12.00
N LEU A 96 13.08 20.05 -11.15
CA LEU A 96 13.48 18.64 -11.12
C LEU A 96 12.67 17.75 -12.09
N ALA A 97 12.38 18.25 -13.30
CA ALA A 97 11.52 17.56 -14.27
C ALA A 97 12.06 16.20 -14.73
N ASN A 98 13.38 15.98 -14.70
CA ASN A 98 14.04 14.73 -15.11
C ASN A 98 14.35 13.78 -13.95
N LEU A 99 13.99 14.15 -12.71
CA LEU A 99 14.27 13.32 -11.54
C LEU A 99 13.55 11.98 -11.66
N LYS A 100 14.30 10.89 -11.46
CA LYS A 100 13.79 9.51 -11.53
C LYS A 100 13.60 8.91 -10.14
N ARG A 101 14.43 9.29 -9.18
CA ARG A 101 14.38 8.76 -7.82
C ARG A 101 14.50 9.88 -6.79
N LEU A 102 13.55 9.89 -5.86
CA LEU A 102 13.53 10.78 -4.71
C LEU A 102 13.43 9.96 -3.43
N ASP A 103 14.43 10.12 -2.57
CA ASP A 103 14.47 9.49 -1.26
C ASP A 103 14.28 10.50 -0.13
N LEU A 104 13.19 10.36 0.60
CA LEU A 104 12.80 11.19 1.74
C LEU A 104 12.59 10.33 3.00
N ARG A 105 13.14 9.11 3.03
CA ARG A 105 12.98 8.19 4.16
C ARG A 105 13.57 8.79 5.45
N ARG A 106 13.06 8.37 6.61
CA ARG A 106 13.61 8.75 7.93
C ARG A 106 13.70 10.28 8.10
N ASN A 107 12.63 10.98 7.74
CA ASN A 107 12.41 12.41 8.00
C ASN A 107 11.27 12.59 9.02
N LYS A 108 10.75 13.81 9.16
CA LYS A 108 9.69 14.16 10.12
C LYS A 108 8.42 14.66 9.43
N LEU A 109 8.16 14.22 8.19
CA LEU A 109 7.00 14.64 7.41
C LEU A 109 5.72 14.15 8.08
N THR A 110 4.74 15.05 8.26
CA THR A 110 3.48 14.73 8.95
C THR A 110 2.25 14.76 8.04
N VAL A 111 2.23 15.68 7.06
CA VAL A 111 1.13 15.86 6.12
C VAL A 111 1.71 16.14 4.74
N LEU A 112 1.15 15.52 3.71
CA LEU A 112 1.45 15.86 2.31
C LEU A 112 0.23 16.53 1.67
N LYS A 113 0.44 17.74 1.16
CA LYS A 113 -0.58 18.59 0.55
C LYS A 113 -0.79 18.20 -0.92
N SER A 114 -1.91 18.65 -1.49
CA SER A 114 -2.16 18.47 -2.92
C SER A 114 -1.01 19.07 -3.74
N PHE A 115 -0.61 18.38 -4.81
CA PHE A 115 0.43 18.83 -5.75
C PHE A 115 1.85 18.95 -5.18
N THR A 116 2.14 18.39 -4.00
CA THR A 116 3.47 18.44 -3.37
C THR A 116 4.59 17.99 -4.33
N PHE A 117 4.31 17.03 -5.22
CA PHE A 117 5.30 16.48 -6.16
C PHE A 117 4.98 16.76 -7.64
N THR A 118 4.12 17.74 -7.94
CA THR A 118 3.51 17.88 -9.28
C THR A 118 4.50 18.21 -10.40
N GLU A 119 5.70 18.70 -10.09
CA GLU A 119 6.74 19.05 -11.06
C GLU A 119 7.67 17.86 -11.40
N LEU A 120 7.57 16.75 -10.66
CA LEU A 120 8.42 15.58 -10.82
C LEU A 120 7.89 14.61 -11.89
N TRP A 121 7.71 15.11 -13.13
CA TRP A 121 6.98 14.39 -14.20
C TRP A 121 7.59 13.04 -14.59
N ASN A 122 8.92 12.92 -14.48
CA ASN A 122 9.65 11.71 -14.82
C ASN A 122 9.96 10.80 -13.62
N LEU A 123 9.41 11.08 -12.44
CA LEU A 123 9.70 10.31 -11.23
C LEU A 123 9.22 8.87 -11.36
N GLN A 124 10.08 7.93 -10.99
CA GLN A 124 9.85 6.49 -11.07
C GLN A 124 9.79 5.86 -9.68
N GLU A 125 10.60 6.36 -8.74
CA GLU A 125 10.63 5.90 -7.35
C GLU A 125 10.48 7.07 -6.36
N LEU A 126 9.51 6.94 -5.47
CA LEU A 126 9.28 7.86 -4.35
C LEU A 126 9.30 7.06 -3.04
N LEU A 127 10.27 7.35 -2.18
CA LEU A 127 10.46 6.67 -0.90
C LEU A 127 10.18 7.65 0.25
N LEU A 128 9.14 7.34 1.04
CA LEU A 128 8.65 8.17 2.15
C LEU A 128 8.58 7.38 3.47
N ASP A 129 9.28 6.24 3.54
CA ASP A 129 9.26 5.35 4.69
C ASP A 129 9.80 6.02 5.96
N TYR A 130 9.38 5.53 7.12
CA TYR A 130 9.86 6.02 8.42
C TYR A 130 9.71 7.54 8.57
N ASN A 131 8.53 8.05 8.21
CA ASN A 131 8.11 9.42 8.50
C ASN A 131 6.96 9.39 9.52
N GLU A 132 6.31 10.53 9.74
CA GLU A 132 5.18 10.68 10.65
C GLU A 132 3.87 10.99 9.91
N ILE A 133 3.76 10.56 8.64
CA ILE A 133 2.68 10.96 7.76
C ILE A 133 1.38 10.33 8.24
N HIS A 134 0.43 11.16 8.66
CA HIS A 134 -0.89 10.73 9.10
C HIS A 134 -2.01 11.17 8.15
N ALA A 135 -1.74 12.12 7.24
CA ALA A 135 -2.69 12.61 6.26
C ALA A 135 -2.06 12.83 4.88
N LEU A 136 -2.76 12.38 3.85
CA LEU A 136 -2.44 12.61 2.44
C LEU A 136 -3.65 13.31 1.79
N ALA A 137 -3.43 14.44 1.15
CA ALA A 137 -4.46 15.08 0.36
C ALA A 137 -4.79 14.26 -0.90
N GLN A 138 -6.02 14.36 -1.42
CA GLN A 138 -6.49 13.56 -2.56
C GLN A 138 -5.58 13.65 -3.80
N ARG A 139 -5.01 14.84 -4.06
CA ARG A 139 -4.18 15.11 -5.24
C ARG A 139 -2.69 15.18 -4.91
N THR A 140 -2.25 14.47 -3.86
CA THR A 140 -0.84 14.48 -3.42
C THR A 140 0.12 13.99 -4.51
N PHE A 141 -0.28 12.94 -5.23
CA PHE A 141 0.55 12.26 -6.23
C PHE A 141 0.21 12.65 -7.68
N ASP A 142 -0.59 13.68 -7.88
CA ASP A 142 -0.87 14.22 -9.21
C ASP A 142 0.43 14.71 -9.87
N GLY A 143 0.55 14.48 -11.18
CA GLY A 143 1.75 14.81 -11.97
C GLY A 143 2.78 13.67 -12.06
N LEU A 144 2.71 12.67 -11.18
CA LEU A 144 3.65 11.55 -11.12
C LEU A 144 3.31 10.41 -12.11
N SER A 145 3.10 10.76 -13.38
CA SER A 145 2.57 9.84 -14.40
C SER A 145 3.45 8.61 -14.69
N LEU A 146 4.77 8.71 -14.47
CA LEU A 146 5.72 7.62 -14.67
C LEU A 146 6.04 6.82 -13.41
N LEU A 147 5.45 7.15 -12.27
CA LEU A 147 5.78 6.52 -10.99
C LEU A 147 5.48 5.03 -11.02
N LYS A 148 6.48 4.22 -10.66
CA LYS A 148 6.41 2.76 -10.60
C LYS A 148 6.42 2.22 -9.19
N LYS A 149 7.14 2.91 -8.28
CA LYS A 149 7.33 2.52 -6.89
C LYS A 149 7.00 3.67 -5.94
N LEU A 150 6.13 3.37 -4.98
CA LEU A 150 5.75 4.25 -3.89
C LEU A 150 5.87 3.49 -2.59
N SER A 151 6.70 4.00 -1.69
CA SER A 151 6.93 3.39 -0.38
C SER A 151 6.52 4.38 0.71
N LEU A 152 5.56 3.97 1.54
CA LEU A 152 4.99 4.74 2.65
C LEU A 152 5.03 3.91 3.94
N SER A 153 5.91 2.93 4.04
CA SER A 153 5.97 2.05 5.20
C SER A 153 6.39 2.79 6.47
N HIS A 154 6.03 2.28 7.64
CA HIS A 154 6.38 2.90 8.93
C HIS A 154 5.96 4.38 9.01
N ASN A 155 4.69 4.65 8.73
CA ASN A 155 4.06 5.96 8.86
C ASN A 155 2.86 5.87 9.82
N LYS A 156 2.02 6.91 9.86
CA LYS A 156 0.88 7.02 10.79
C LYS A 156 -0.46 7.09 10.05
N LEU A 157 -0.54 6.58 8.81
CA LEU A 157 -1.76 6.67 7.97
C LEU A 157 -2.91 5.88 8.57
N ILE A 158 -4.09 6.51 8.71
CA ILE A 158 -5.28 5.88 9.30
C ILE A 158 -6.30 5.48 8.22
N ALA A 159 -6.32 6.21 7.12
CA ALA A 159 -7.20 5.94 5.98
C ALA A 159 -6.56 6.41 4.67
N LEU A 160 -6.99 5.81 3.57
CA LEU A 160 -6.68 6.26 2.21
C LEU A 160 -7.94 6.84 1.57
N ILE A 161 -7.85 8.08 1.10
CA ILE A 161 -8.97 8.72 0.40
C ILE A 161 -9.18 8.09 -0.98
N SER A 162 -10.44 8.04 -1.43
CA SER A 162 -10.75 7.56 -2.78
C SER A 162 -10.11 8.48 -3.84
N GLY A 163 -9.61 7.89 -4.91
CA GLY A 163 -8.92 8.62 -5.99
C GLY A 163 -7.47 9.05 -5.69
N LEU A 164 -6.89 8.70 -4.54
CA LEU A 164 -5.50 9.05 -4.19
C LEU A 164 -4.47 8.60 -5.24
N PHE A 165 -4.74 7.48 -5.94
CA PHE A 165 -3.84 6.92 -6.95
C PHE A 165 -4.21 7.28 -8.40
N GLU A 166 -5.15 8.22 -8.63
CA GLU A 166 -5.54 8.65 -9.98
C GLU A 166 -4.37 9.28 -10.77
N GLY A 167 -3.47 9.97 -10.08
CA GLY A 167 -2.27 10.59 -10.67
C GLY A 167 -1.13 9.62 -10.97
N VAL A 168 -1.17 8.39 -10.45
CA VAL A 168 -0.07 7.40 -10.49
C VAL A 168 -0.52 6.06 -11.11
N ARG A 169 -1.24 6.12 -12.23
CA ARG A 169 -1.79 4.94 -12.93
C ARG A 169 -0.75 3.93 -13.41
N GLY A 170 0.54 4.28 -13.39
CA GLY A 170 1.64 3.37 -13.72
C GLY A 170 2.19 2.57 -12.54
N LEU A 171 1.72 2.83 -11.31
CA LEU A 171 2.26 2.27 -10.08
C LEU A 171 2.05 0.76 -10.03
N SER A 172 3.12 0.02 -9.74
CA SER A 172 3.12 -1.45 -9.66
C SER A 172 3.79 -1.99 -8.40
N ALA A 173 4.43 -1.12 -7.62
CA ALA A 173 5.17 -1.43 -6.42
C ALA A 173 4.70 -0.49 -5.30
N LEU A 174 3.87 -1.01 -4.40
CA LEU A 174 3.26 -0.23 -3.31
C LEU A 174 3.58 -0.86 -1.96
N ASP A 175 4.20 -0.10 -1.09
CA ASP A 175 4.44 -0.49 0.31
C ASP A 175 3.68 0.43 1.27
N LEU A 176 2.76 -0.15 2.03
CA LEU A 176 1.97 0.51 3.07
C LEU A 176 2.15 -0.17 4.44
N ARG A 177 3.20 -0.98 4.62
CA ARG A 177 3.42 -1.71 5.87
C ARG A 177 3.54 -0.79 7.07
N HIS A 178 3.22 -1.31 8.25
CA HIS A 178 3.40 -0.59 9.52
C HIS A 178 2.78 0.81 9.50
N ASN A 179 1.51 0.88 9.12
CA ASN A 179 0.66 2.06 9.24
C ASN A 179 -0.51 1.74 10.20
N LYS A 180 -1.55 2.58 10.22
CA LYS A 180 -2.73 2.41 11.07
C LYS A 180 -4.01 2.25 10.24
N LEU A 181 -3.88 1.73 9.02
CA LEU A 181 -5.00 1.63 8.09
C LEU A 181 -6.02 0.61 8.62
N LYS A 182 -7.29 1.03 8.64
CA LYS A 182 -8.42 0.14 8.95
C LYS A 182 -9.10 -0.43 7.72
N ARG A 183 -8.99 0.28 6.60
CA ARG A 183 -9.64 -0.09 5.34
C ARG A 183 -8.74 0.21 4.16
N PHE A 184 -8.85 -0.63 3.15
CA PHE A 184 -8.26 -0.40 1.83
C PHE A 184 -9.19 -1.01 0.78
N THR A 185 -10.06 -0.18 0.23
CA THR A 185 -11.19 -0.63 -0.58
C THR A 185 -10.79 -0.87 -2.04
N TYR A 186 -11.66 -1.53 -2.80
CA TYR A 186 -11.47 -1.66 -4.25
C TYR A 186 -11.34 -0.29 -4.93
N ASP A 187 -12.14 0.72 -4.53
CA ASP A 187 -12.08 2.06 -5.11
C ASP A 187 -10.73 2.74 -4.88
N ASN A 188 -10.07 2.49 -3.74
CA ASN A 188 -8.74 3.00 -3.52
C ASN A 188 -7.74 2.39 -4.51
N VAL A 189 -7.75 1.06 -4.69
CA VAL A 189 -6.75 0.35 -5.53
C VAL A 189 -7.10 0.35 -7.02
N LYS A 190 -8.36 0.65 -7.38
CA LYS A 190 -8.87 0.59 -8.77
C LYS A 190 -7.95 1.24 -9.81
N PRO A 191 -7.37 2.44 -9.60
CA PRO A 191 -6.50 3.07 -10.60
C PRO A 191 -5.21 2.30 -10.92
N ILE A 192 -4.78 1.42 -10.02
CA ILE A 192 -3.51 0.67 -10.11
C ILE A 192 -3.71 -0.85 -10.15
N TYR A 193 -4.96 -1.32 -10.06
CA TYR A 193 -5.30 -2.73 -9.84
C TYR A 193 -4.71 -3.67 -10.91
N ASP A 194 -4.80 -3.29 -12.19
CA ASP A 194 -4.27 -4.12 -13.27
C ASP A 194 -2.75 -4.21 -13.27
N ASN A 195 -2.05 -3.15 -12.85
CA ASN A 195 -0.59 -3.18 -12.74
C ASN A 195 -0.13 -4.18 -11.68
N LEU A 196 -0.88 -4.34 -10.60
CA LEU A 196 -0.55 -5.27 -9.52
C LEU A 196 -0.59 -6.74 -9.98
N LYS A 197 -1.19 -7.04 -11.14
CA LYS A 197 -1.20 -8.39 -11.71
C LYS A 197 0.13 -8.79 -12.36
N ASN A 198 0.96 -7.81 -12.71
CA ASN A 198 2.20 -8.04 -13.47
C ASN A 198 3.24 -8.83 -12.67
N GLN A 199 4.17 -9.50 -13.36
CA GLN A 199 5.13 -10.43 -12.75
C GLN A 199 6.09 -9.78 -11.74
N LYS A 200 6.47 -8.52 -11.96
CA LYS A 200 7.42 -7.78 -11.12
C LYS A 200 6.75 -6.94 -10.02
N SER A 201 5.43 -6.93 -9.95
CA SER A 201 4.67 -6.08 -9.04
C SER A 201 4.75 -6.56 -7.60
N TYR A 202 4.50 -5.66 -6.64
CA TYR A 202 4.27 -6.05 -5.25
C TYR A 202 3.31 -5.08 -4.58
N ILE A 203 2.62 -5.60 -3.57
CA ILE A 203 1.84 -4.80 -2.64
C ILE A 203 2.10 -5.33 -1.25
N TYR A 204 2.52 -4.48 -0.31
CA TYR A 204 2.79 -4.88 1.06
C TYR A 204 1.90 -4.08 2.02
N LEU A 205 1.16 -4.80 2.86
CA LEU A 205 0.09 -4.25 3.70
C LEU A 205 0.18 -4.66 5.18
N GLU A 206 1.16 -5.49 5.53
CA GLU A 206 1.37 -6.00 6.89
C GLU A 206 1.53 -4.89 7.94
N GLY A 207 1.23 -5.19 9.21
CA GLY A 207 1.43 -4.23 10.30
C GLY A 207 0.41 -3.09 10.32
N ASN A 208 -0.78 -3.29 9.73
CA ASN A 208 -1.93 -2.37 9.79
C ASN A 208 -3.05 -2.92 10.70
N ASP A 209 -4.16 -2.19 10.83
CA ASP A 209 -5.29 -2.52 11.71
C ASP A 209 -6.57 -2.80 10.91
N PHE A 210 -6.46 -3.59 9.83
CA PHE A 210 -7.55 -3.79 8.87
C PHE A 210 -8.76 -4.51 9.48
N ASP A 211 -9.96 -3.97 9.25
CA ASP A 211 -11.24 -4.59 9.60
C ASP A 211 -11.52 -5.77 8.64
N CYS A 212 -11.80 -6.97 9.16
CA CYS A 212 -12.23 -8.12 8.36
C CYS A 212 -13.67 -7.91 7.83
N ASP A 213 -13.82 -7.15 6.75
CA ASP A 213 -15.11 -6.85 6.14
C ASP A 213 -15.06 -6.94 4.61
N CYS A 214 -16.21 -6.77 3.96
CA CYS A 214 -16.33 -6.95 2.52
C CYS A 214 -15.61 -5.90 1.68
N HIS A 215 -15.10 -4.81 2.26
CA HIS A 215 -14.25 -3.87 1.53
C HIS A 215 -12.92 -4.50 1.11
N LEU A 216 -12.48 -5.57 1.76
CA LEU A 216 -11.25 -6.30 1.44
C LEU A 216 -11.47 -7.45 0.44
N ALA A 217 -12.72 -7.72 0.03
CA ALA A 217 -13.06 -8.85 -0.85
C ALA A 217 -12.28 -8.88 -2.17
N TRP A 218 -11.88 -7.72 -2.68
CA TRP A 218 -11.09 -7.61 -3.91
C TRP A 218 -9.74 -8.33 -3.84
N MET A 219 -9.18 -8.51 -2.63
CA MET A 219 -7.91 -9.19 -2.42
C MET A 219 -7.96 -10.66 -2.82
N HIS A 220 -9.11 -11.33 -2.61
CA HIS A 220 -9.30 -12.70 -3.11
C HIS A 220 -9.14 -12.76 -4.62
N LYS A 221 -9.80 -11.83 -5.33
CA LYS A 221 -9.73 -11.78 -6.80
C LYS A 221 -8.31 -11.46 -7.27
N LEU A 222 -7.64 -10.47 -6.68
CA LEU A 222 -6.28 -10.13 -7.07
C LEU A 222 -5.31 -11.31 -6.86
N ARG A 223 -5.43 -12.05 -5.76
CA ARG A 223 -4.58 -13.22 -5.50
C ARG A 223 -4.64 -14.26 -6.61
N HIS A 224 -5.81 -14.45 -7.23
CA HIS A 224 -5.97 -15.41 -8.34
C HIS A 224 -5.44 -14.85 -9.67
N GLU A 225 -5.61 -13.54 -9.89
CA GLU A 225 -5.22 -12.88 -11.15
C GLU A 225 -3.73 -12.51 -11.22
N ALA A 226 -3.06 -12.38 -10.07
CA ALA A 226 -1.68 -11.91 -9.99
C ALA A 226 -0.65 -12.97 -10.42
N ARG A 227 0.24 -12.59 -11.35
CA ARG A 227 1.40 -13.39 -11.76
C ARG A 227 2.56 -13.24 -10.78
N SER A 228 2.69 -12.08 -10.13
CA SER A 228 3.74 -11.82 -9.15
C SER A 228 3.63 -12.75 -7.94
N ILE A 229 4.73 -13.41 -7.61
CA ILE A 229 4.88 -14.17 -6.36
C ILE A 229 4.78 -13.24 -5.15
N LYS A 230 5.38 -12.04 -5.21
CA LYS A 230 5.38 -11.06 -4.11
C LYS A 230 3.96 -10.60 -3.76
N VAL A 231 3.12 -10.37 -4.76
CA VAL A 231 1.69 -10.02 -4.54
C VAL A 231 0.94 -11.19 -3.92
N ARG A 232 1.06 -12.40 -4.49
CA ARG A 232 0.36 -13.58 -3.98
C ARG A 232 0.72 -13.89 -2.53
N THR A 233 2.02 -13.95 -2.22
CA THR A 233 2.50 -14.23 -0.85
C THR A 233 2.07 -13.14 0.14
N SER A 234 2.11 -11.86 -0.24
CA SER A 234 1.62 -10.77 0.60
C SER A 234 0.13 -10.91 0.93
N LEU A 235 -0.71 -11.26 -0.07
CA LEU A 235 -2.14 -11.47 0.15
C LEU A 235 -2.46 -12.77 0.90
N GLU A 236 -1.65 -13.83 0.73
CA GLU A 236 -1.77 -15.09 1.47
C GLU A 236 -1.45 -14.94 2.95
N ASN A 237 -0.51 -14.05 3.28
CA ASN A 237 -0.15 -13.73 4.66
C ASN A 237 -0.95 -12.56 5.25
N PHE A 238 -1.86 -11.96 4.49
CA PHE A 238 -2.63 -10.81 4.93
C PHE A 238 -3.57 -11.16 6.10
N VAL A 239 -3.40 -10.47 7.22
CA VAL A 239 -4.21 -10.62 8.45
C VAL A 239 -5.12 -9.41 8.62
N CYS A 240 -6.38 -9.67 8.95
CA CYS A 240 -7.36 -8.67 9.36
C CYS A 240 -7.90 -9.01 10.76
N LYS A 241 -8.62 -8.05 11.36
CA LYS A 241 -9.24 -8.17 12.68
C LYS A 241 -10.75 -8.03 12.59
N PHE A 242 -11.49 -8.93 13.25
CA PHE A 242 -12.90 -8.70 13.47
C PHE A 242 -13.08 -7.68 14.59
N ASN A 243 -13.82 -6.61 14.31
CA ASN A 243 -14.18 -5.64 15.32
C ASN A 243 -15.23 -6.28 16.25
N ILE A 244 -14.93 -6.35 17.55
CA ILE A 244 -15.81 -6.90 18.58
C ILE A 244 -16.85 -5.81 18.93
N ASP A 245 -17.58 -5.35 17.92
CA ASP A 245 -18.74 -4.49 18.15
C ASP A 245 -19.89 -5.40 18.60
N PRO A 246 -20.49 -5.22 19.80
CA PRO A 246 -21.55 -6.09 20.31
C PRO A 246 -22.75 -6.23 19.37
N ALA A 247 -22.93 -5.29 18.44
CA ALA A 247 -23.97 -5.31 17.41
C ALA A 247 -23.71 -6.33 16.27
N MET A 248 -22.49 -6.88 16.13
CA MET A 248 -22.14 -7.91 15.13
C MET A 248 -22.07 -9.33 15.72
N ASN A 249 -22.38 -9.51 17.01
CA ASN A 249 -22.25 -10.76 17.75
C ASN A 249 -23.20 -11.91 17.33
N SER A 250 -24.14 -11.70 16.41
CA SER A 250 -24.99 -12.81 15.94
C SER A 250 -24.26 -13.76 14.98
N HIS A 251 -23.12 -13.36 14.40
CA HIS A 251 -22.38 -14.17 13.42
C HIS A 251 -21.08 -14.80 13.95
N LEU A 252 -20.52 -14.31 15.06
CA LEU A 252 -19.35 -14.92 15.72
C LEU A 252 -19.69 -16.29 16.34
N THR A 253 -20.91 -16.47 16.86
CA THR A 253 -21.35 -17.73 17.49
C THR A 253 -21.53 -18.89 16.50
N TYR A 254 -21.59 -18.62 15.19
CA TYR A 254 -21.64 -19.69 14.18
C TYR A 254 -20.23 -20.24 13.89
N TYR A 255 -19.23 -19.38 13.82
CA TYR A 255 -17.84 -19.75 13.52
C TYR A 255 -17.14 -20.48 14.67
N GLU A 256 -17.43 -20.14 15.93
CA GLU A 256 -16.93 -20.90 17.08
C GLU A 256 -17.46 -22.34 17.09
N LYS A 257 -18.67 -22.58 16.57
CA LYS A 257 -19.28 -23.92 16.53
C LYS A 257 -18.74 -24.81 15.42
N THR A 258 -18.37 -24.26 14.27
CA THR A 258 -17.90 -25.08 13.13
C THR A 258 -16.45 -25.54 13.22
N ILE A 259 -15.61 -24.88 14.03
CA ILE A 259 -14.19 -25.25 14.20
C ILE A 259 -14.00 -26.36 15.25
N ILE A 260 -14.87 -26.47 16.25
CA ILE A 260 -14.80 -27.53 17.27
C ILE A 260 -14.94 -28.94 16.63
N ASP A 261 -15.66 -29.05 15.51
CA ASP A 261 -15.88 -30.33 14.84
C ASP A 261 -14.72 -30.77 13.91
N THR A 262 -13.75 -29.92 13.61
CA THR A 262 -12.64 -30.24 12.67
C THR A 262 -11.27 -30.43 13.32
N ASN A 263 -11.09 -30.04 14.59
CA ASN A 263 -9.80 -30.15 15.29
C ASN A 263 -9.53 -31.51 15.97
N ASN A 264 -10.34 -32.54 15.71
CA ASN A 264 -10.18 -33.86 16.36
C ASN A 264 -9.42 -34.91 15.55
N ILE A 265 -8.71 -34.54 14.48
CA ILE A 265 -7.80 -35.45 13.78
C ILE A 265 -6.61 -34.62 13.28
N PHE A 266 -5.44 -34.74 13.92
CA PHE A 266 -4.19 -35.18 13.29
C PHE A 266 -3.07 -35.26 14.33
N ILE A 267 -2.37 -36.40 14.26
CA ILE A 267 -1.36 -36.94 15.17
C ILE A 267 0.02 -36.36 14.82
N ASP A 268 0.86 -36.18 15.86
CA ASP A 268 2.29 -35.87 15.80
C ASP A 268 3.05 -36.76 14.81
N GLU A 269 3.74 -36.16 13.84
CA GLU A 269 4.97 -36.74 13.26
C GLU A 269 6.02 -35.64 13.02
N LYS A 270 7.21 -35.86 13.58
CA LYS A 270 8.43 -35.05 13.39
C LYS A 270 8.90 -35.09 11.94
N PRO A 271 9.45 -33.99 11.37
CA PRO A 271 10.17 -34.07 10.10
C PRO A 271 11.60 -34.60 10.30
N PRO A 272 12.14 -35.36 9.33
CA PRO A 272 13.51 -35.89 9.36
C PRO A 272 14.53 -34.87 8.80
N ASP A 273 15.75 -34.96 9.33
CA ASP A 273 16.93 -34.21 8.94
C ASP A 273 17.28 -34.39 7.45
N LYS A 274 17.63 -33.29 6.76
CA LYS A 274 18.39 -33.33 5.51
C LYS A 274 19.43 -32.21 5.41
N GLU A 275 20.67 -32.67 5.21
CA GLU A 275 21.89 -31.95 4.86
C GLU A 275 21.70 -30.93 3.72
N TYR A 276 22.26 -29.74 3.90
CA TYR A 276 22.52 -28.80 2.81
C TYR A 276 23.95 -29.02 2.30
N LYS A 277 24.08 -29.19 0.98
CA LYS A 277 25.33 -29.04 0.24
C LYS A 277 25.46 -27.61 -0.22
N ASP A 278 26.63 -27.04 0.02
CA ASP A 278 27.13 -25.79 -0.55
C ASP A 278 27.17 -25.84 -2.09
N THR A 279 26.75 -24.74 -2.71
CA THR A 279 27.51 -24.11 -3.80
C THR A 279 27.19 -22.61 -3.83
N ASP A 280 28.28 -21.85 -3.74
CA ASP A 280 28.46 -20.42 -3.88
C ASP A 280 27.72 -19.76 -5.06
N ASP A 281 27.19 -18.55 -4.81
CA ASP A 281 27.52 -17.34 -5.58
C ASP A 281 27.11 -16.09 -4.76
N LEU A 282 28.06 -15.63 -3.92
CA LEU A 282 28.19 -14.31 -3.28
C LEU A 282 28.53 -13.24 -4.35
N GLN A 283 28.36 -11.92 -4.25
CA GLN A 283 27.66 -10.92 -3.41
C GLN A 283 27.73 -9.62 -4.27
N ASP A 284 27.00 -8.53 -4.01
CA ASP A 284 27.46 -7.53 -3.06
C ASP A 284 26.31 -6.81 -2.33
N ASP A 285 26.39 -6.89 -1.00
CA ASP A 285 25.55 -6.35 0.05
C ASP A 285 25.84 -4.89 0.36
N ILE A 286 24.86 -4.24 0.99
CA ILE A 286 25.10 -3.60 2.29
C ILE A 286 24.02 -4.14 3.24
N ASP A 287 24.50 -4.66 4.37
CA ASP A 287 23.78 -5.41 5.39
C ASP A 287 22.54 -4.70 5.98
N GLU A 288 21.36 -5.31 5.86
CA GLU A 288 20.32 -5.20 6.88
C GLU A 288 20.27 -6.53 7.63
N GLU A 289 20.80 -6.50 8.85
CA GLU A 289 20.69 -7.53 9.87
C GLU A 289 19.23 -8.03 9.91
N PHE A 290 19.01 -9.24 9.41
CA PHE A 290 17.70 -9.89 9.41
C PHE A 290 17.38 -10.28 10.85
N ILE A 291 16.81 -9.34 11.61
CA ILE A 291 16.16 -9.65 12.87
C ILE A 291 15.02 -10.60 12.51
N GLU A 292 15.15 -11.89 12.85
CA GLU A 292 14.03 -12.82 12.80
C GLU A 292 12.89 -12.23 13.63
N GLU A 293 11.86 -11.72 12.94
CA GLU A 293 10.66 -11.26 13.61
C GLU A 293 10.06 -12.45 14.38
N PRO A 294 9.74 -12.28 15.68
CA PRO A 294 9.17 -13.37 16.46
C PRO A 294 7.86 -13.82 15.80
N LYS A 295 7.67 -15.13 15.68
CA LYS A 295 6.42 -15.74 15.18
C LYS A 295 5.24 -15.08 15.88
N VAL A 296 4.51 -14.24 15.15
CA VAL A 296 3.39 -13.47 15.70
C VAL A 296 2.31 -14.45 16.12
N ILE A 297 2.11 -14.58 17.44
CA ILE A 297 0.97 -15.30 18.00
C ILE A 297 -0.26 -14.45 17.66
N LYS A 298 -1.08 -14.91 16.71
CA LYS A 298 -2.31 -14.22 16.29
C LYS A 298 -3.23 -14.03 17.50
N LYS A 299 -3.74 -12.82 17.70
CA LYS A 299 -4.74 -12.54 18.74
C LYS A 299 -6.05 -13.27 18.42
N GLU A 300 -6.89 -13.51 19.44
CA GLU A 300 -8.15 -14.25 19.28
C GLU A 300 -9.07 -13.70 18.17
N ASN A 301 -9.00 -12.41 17.87
CA ASN A 301 -9.80 -11.74 16.85
C ASN A 301 -9.09 -11.54 15.48
N GLU A 302 -7.87 -12.02 15.32
CA GLU A 302 -7.08 -11.92 14.07
C GLU A 302 -7.28 -13.15 13.20
N ARG A 303 -7.54 -12.95 11.90
CA ARG A 303 -7.71 -14.03 10.93
C ARG A 303 -6.98 -13.69 9.63
N THR A 304 -6.48 -14.72 8.95
CA THR A 304 -5.96 -14.56 7.59
C THR A 304 -7.13 -14.38 6.64
N LEU A 305 -7.16 -13.27 5.89
CA LEU A 305 -8.33 -12.89 5.09
C LEU A 305 -8.70 -13.97 4.07
N LEU A 306 -7.73 -14.56 3.37
CA LEU A 306 -7.99 -15.56 2.35
C LEU A 306 -8.57 -16.88 2.87
N GLN A 307 -8.55 -17.11 4.19
CA GLN A 307 -9.21 -18.26 4.83
C GLN A 307 -10.71 -18.02 5.06
N ILE A 308 -11.20 -16.79 4.89
CA ILE A 308 -12.60 -16.41 5.06
C ILE A 308 -13.27 -16.40 3.68
N PRO A 309 -14.32 -17.20 3.42
CA PRO A 309 -15.07 -17.11 2.17
C PRO A 309 -15.64 -15.70 1.97
N VAL A 310 -15.58 -15.20 0.73
CA VAL A 310 -15.99 -13.83 0.40
C VAL A 310 -17.45 -13.55 0.78
N GLU A 311 -18.32 -14.55 0.65
CA GLU A 311 -19.75 -14.47 0.96
C GLU A 311 -20.02 -14.33 2.47
N LEU A 312 -19.04 -14.68 3.30
CA LEU A 312 -19.13 -14.65 4.76
C LEU A 312 -18.45 -13.41 5.36
N LEU A 313 -17.81 -12.56 4.55
CA LEU A 313 -17.28 -11.29 5.02
C LEU A 313 -18.44 -10.36 5.44
N PRO A 314 -18.42 -9.80 6.66
CA PRO A 314 -19.44 -8.86 7.08
C PRO A 314 -19.37 -7.60 6.20
N CYS A 315 -20.51 -7.00 5.89
CA CYS A 315 -20.58 -5.69 5.26
C CYS A 315 -21.28 -4.71 6.20
N PRO A 316 -20.69 -3.54 6.49
CA PRO A 316 -21.38 -2.46 7.19
C PRO A 316 -22.69 -2.07 6.49
N ALA A 317 -23.73 -1.73 7.26
CA ALA A 317 -25.07 -1.43 6.74
C ALA A 317 -25.08 -0.28 5.71
N ALA A 318 -24.18 0.71 5.88
CA ALA A 318 -23.99 1.82 4.94
C ALA A 318 -23.56 1.37 3.54
N VAL A 319 -22.85 0.24 3.43
CA VAL A 319 -22.44 -0.35 2.16
C VAL A 319 -23.61 -1.11 1.51
N LYS A 320 -24.39 -1.85 2.33
CA LYS A 320 -25.56 -2.61 1.85
C LYS A 320 -26.62 -1.72 1.19
N SER A 321 -26.82 -0.50 1.68
CA SER A 321 -27.76 0.46 1.07
C SER A 321 -27.36 0.94 -0.33
N VAL A 322 -26.06 0.86 -0.68
CA VAL A 322 -25.56 1.21 -2.02
C VAL A 322 -25.64 0.01 -2.96
N THR A 323 -25.33 -1.20 -2.49
CA THR A 323 -25.37 -2.43 -3.31
C THR A 323 -26.79 -2.90 -3.61
N ASP A 324 -27.77 -2.66 -2.73
CA ASP A 324 -29.19 -2.99 -2.99
C ASP A 324 -29.79 -2.19 -4.16
N ARG A 325 -29.10 -1.15 -4.67
CA ARG A 325 -29.46 -0.42 -5.89
C ARG A 325 -28.74 -0.92 -7.14
N THR A 326 -27.72 -1.77 -7.01
CA THR A 326 -26.88 -2.26 -8.13
C THR A 326 -26.92 -3.77 -8.33
N TYR A 327 -27.68 -4.53 -7.53
CA TYR A 327 -27.99 -5.93 -7.86
C TYR A 327 -28.87 -6.01 -9.12
N THR A 328 -28.23 -6.23 -10.27
CA THR A 328 -28.90 -6.80 -11.44
C THR A 328 -29.39 -8.22 -11.12
N TYR A 329 -30.61 -8.52 -11.56
CA TYR A 329 -31.25 -9.82 -11.35
C TYR A 329 -30.38 -10.97 -11.89
N PRO A 330 -30.34 -12.14 -11.20
CA PRO A 330 -29.68 -13.32 -11.74
C PRO A 330 -30.29 -13.72 -13.08
N SER A 331 -29.45 -14.18 -14.01
CA SER A 331 -29.90 -14.74 -15.27
C SER A 331 -30.74 -16.01 -15.03
N GLN A 332 -31.61 -16.37 -15.98
CA GLN A 332 -32.45 -17.57 -15.87
C GLN A 332 -31.64 -18.86 -15.63
N ASN A 333 -30.36 -18.87 -16.01
CA ASN A 333 -29.45 -19.99 -15.80
C ASN A 333 -29.02 -20.11 -14.33
N GLU A 334 -28.71 -19.00 -13.67
CA GLU A 334 -28.34 -18.98 -12.25
C GLU A 334 -29.52 -19.40 -11.35
N ALA A 335 -30.75 -19.02 -11.73
CA ALA A 335 -31.95 -19.50 -11.04
C ALA A 335 -32.21 -21.01 -11.21
N LYS A 336 -31.76 -21.59 -12.33
CA LYS A 336 -31.89 -23.02 -12.64
C LYS A 336 -30.88 -23.85 -11.85
N ASP A 337 -29.66 -23.36 -11.69
CA ASP A 337 -28.62 -24.02 -10.91
C ASP A 337 -28.96 -24.04 -9.41
N TYR A 338 -29.51 -22.94 -8.88
CA TYR A 338 -30.01 -22.90 -7.50
C TYR A 338 -31.20 -23.86 -7.27
N ARG A 339 -32.07 -24.01 -8.27
CA ARG A 339 -33.19 -24.97 -8.19
C ARG A 339 -32.70 -26.41 -8.20
N ASN A 340 -31.64 -26.71 -8.95
CA ASN A 340 -31.03 -28.03 -8.98
C ASN A 340 -30.31 -28.35 -7.67
N LEU A 341 -29.64 -27.38 -7.04
CA LEU A 341 -29.04 -27.50 -5.70
C LEU A 341 -30.07 -27.81 -4.60
N ILE A 342 -31.28 -27.24 -4.69
CA ILE A 342 -32.39 -27.53 -3.75
C ILE A 342 -33.00 -28.92 -4.00
N LEU A 343 -32.96 -29.41 -5.23
CA LEU A 343 -33.50 -30.73 -5.58
C LEU A 343 -32.55 -31.87 -5.20
N THR A 344 -31.23 -31.64 -5.22
CA THR A 344 -30.22 -32.62 -4.80
C THR A 344 -30.06 -32.70 -3.28
N SER A 345 -30.45 -31.67 -2.52
CA SER A 345 -30.37 -31.66 -1.05
C SER A 345 -31.57 -32.34 -0.35
N LYS A 346 -32.51 -32.94 -1.08
CA LYS A 346 -33.72 -33.59 -0.51
C LYS A 346 -33.48 -34.92 0.22
N SER A 347 -32.23 -35.35 0.40
CA SER A 347 -31.91 -36.61 1.10
C SER A 347 -31.46 -36.47 2.54
N ASN A 348 -31.31 -35.26 3.12
CA ASN A 348 -31.01 -35.12 4.56
C ASN A 348 -31.73 -33.92 5.20
N LYS A 349 -32.16 -34.13 6.45
CA LYS A 349 -33.12 -33.35 7.27
C LYS A 349 -33.06 -31.81 7.11
N PHE A 350 -34.25 -31.23 6.99
CA PHE A 350 -34.57 -29.82 6.68
C PHE A 350 -34.00 -28.76 7.64
N ASP A 351 -33.40 -27.71 7.05
CA ASP A 351 -33.28 -26.37 7.65
C ASP A 351 -34.46 -25.48 7.19
N ILE A 352 -35.39 -25.23 8.11
CA ILE A 352 -36.64 -24.47 7.93
C ILE A 352 -36.37 -22.99 7.54
N SER A 353 -35.13 -22.50 7.72
CA SER A 353 -34.74 -21.11 7.39
C SER A 353 -34.64 -20.83 5.88
N LEU A 354 -34.32 -21.85 5.07
CA LEU A 354 -34.17 -21.75 3.62
C LEU A 354 -35.53 -21.77 2.90
N GLU A 355 -36.45 -22.60 3.37
CA GLU A 355 -37.81 -22.63 2.82
C GLU A 355 -38.58 -21.34 3.14
N HIS A 356 -38.36 -20.74 4.32
CA HIS A 356 -38.91 -19.43 4.66
C HIS A 356 -38.39 -18.31 3.74
N ARG A 357 -37.09 -18.31 3.42
CA ARG A 357 -36.49 -17.35 2.49
C ARG A 357 -37.00 -17.52 1.06
N TYR A 358 -37.20 -18.76 0.61
CA TYR A 358 -37.79 -19.06 -0.70
C TYR A 358 -39.28 -18.67 -0.79
N ARG A 359 -40.08 -18.94 0.25
CA ARG A 359 -41.49 -18.49 0.32
C ARG A 359 -41.61 -16.98 0.38
N HIS A 360 -40.68 -16.30 1.06
CA HIS A 360 -40.61 -14.84 1.07
C HIS A 360 -40.20 -14.25 -0.30
N TRP A 361 -39.32 -14.95 -1.04
CA TRP A 361 -38.99 -14.65 -2.44
C TRP A 361 -40.21 -14.78 -3.37
N CYS A 362 -40.94 -15.92 -3.33
CA CYS A 362 -42.17 -16.11 -4.12
C CYS A 362 -43.25 -15.05 -3.83
N ARG A 363 -43.43 -14.66 -2.56
CA ARG A 363 -44.37 -13.59 -2.17
C ARG A 363 -43.98 -12.21 -2.69
N ARG A 364 -42.68 -11.90 -2.79
CA ARG A 364 -42.20 -10.61 -3.36
C ARG A 364 -42.28 -10.57 -4.88
N VAL A 365 -42.08 -11.70 -5.56
CA VAL A 365 -42.26 -11.81 -7.03
C VAL A 365 -43.74 -11.70 -7.42
N SER A 366 -44.65 -12.33 -6.67
CA SER A 366 -46.10 -12.23 -6.90
C SER A 366 -46.66 -10.81 -6.70
N LYS A 367 -46.16 -10.06 -5.71
CA LYS A 367 -46.59 -8.67 -5.47
C LYS A 367 -46.16 -7.67 -6.56
N ARG A 368 -45.11 -7.95 -7.35
CA ARG A 368 -44.70 -7.11 -8.49
C ARG A 368 -45.35 -7.50 -9.81
N SER A 369 -45.82 -8.74 -9.96
CA SER A 369 -46.60 -9.18 -11.13
C SER A 369 -47.97 -8.48 -11.21
N LEU A 370 -48.59 -8.17 -10.05
CA LEU A 370 -49.89 -7.48 -10.00
C LEU A 370 -49.81 -5.96 -10.22
N TYR A 371 -48.63 -5.34 -10.12
CA TYR A 371 -48.46 -3.89 -10.33
C TYR A 371 -48.01 -3.51 -11.75
N ASN A 372 -47.72 -4.49 -12.62
CA ASN A 372 -47.31 -4.27 -14.01
C ASN A 372 -48.32 -4.82 -15.05
N MET A 373 -49.58 -5.01 -14.65
CA MET A 373 -50.69 -5.37 -15.55
C MET A 373 -51.85 -4.36 -15.52
N GLY A 374 -51.62 -3.13 -15.09
CA GLY A 374 -52.62 -2.08 -15.18
C GLY A 374 -51.99 -0.71 -15.09
N SER A 375 -51.71 -0.11 -16.25
CA SER A 375 -51.70 1.33 -16.61
C SER A 375 -50.78 1.52 -17.82
#